data_AF-A0A7C4A3Z1-F1
#
_entry.id   AF-A0A7C4A3Z1-F1
#
_cell.length_a   1.000
_cell.length_b   1.000
_cell.length_c   1.000
_cell.angle_alpha   90.00
_cell.angle_beta   90.00
_cell.angle_gamma   90.00
#
_symmetry.space_group_name_H-M   'P 1'
#
loop_
_entity.id
_entity.type
_entity.pdbx_description
1 polymer ?
#
loop_
_entity_poly.entity_id
_entity_poly.type
_entity_poly.pdbx_seq_one_letter_code
_entity_poly.pdbx_strand_id
1 'polypeptide(L)'
;MKSFDPTADRDALRDALGQFTTGVTIVTVNTPSGPLGMTANSFTSVSLSPPMILWCPATTSLRHNAFATAEHFALHILSSGQEHLAREFAKAGEAFHHCDWDLDATGLPLINACSARLVCRTETRIGAGDHTIIVAHVDAAASSGKPALAFSGGKYGAFTES
;
A
#
# COMPACT_ATOMS: atom_id res chain seq x y z
N MET A 1 -9.15 19.69 22.84
CA MET A 1 -9.18 18.24 22.50
C MET A 1 -9.83 17.50 23.66
N LYS A 2 -10.85 16.66 23.41
CA LYS A 2 -11.42 15.80 24.46
C LYS A 2 -10.81 14.40 24.31
N SER A 3 -10.33 13.82 25.40
CA SER A 3 -9.82 12.45 25.41
C SER A 3 -10.98 11.45 25.41
N PHE A 4 -10.75 10.26 24.87
CA PHE A 4 -11.68 9.13 24.87
C PHE A 4 -10.90 7.82 25.11
N ASP A 5 -11.61 6.76 25.52
CA ASP A 5 -11.04 5.41 25.62
C ASP A 5 -11.14 4.71 24.25
N PRO A 6 -10.01 4.42 23.58
CA PRO A 6 -10.02 3.80 22.25
C PRO A 6 -10.58 2.37 22.23
N THR A 7 -10.66 1.71 23.39
CA THR A 7 -11.26 0.37 23.49
C THR A 7 -12.78 0.42 23.59
N ALA A 8 -13.34 1.54 24.06
CA ALA A 8 -14.78 1.77 24.18
C ALA A 8 -15.38 2.44 22.93
N ASP A 9 -14.60 3.20 22.17
CA ASP A 9 -15.06 3.94 20.98
C ASP A 9 -14.11 3.75 19.78
N ARG A 10 -14.38 2.69 19.00
CA ARG A 10 -13.59 2.33 17.82
C ARG A 10 -13.73 3.33 16.68
N ASP A 11 -14.89 3.98 16.55
CA ASP A 11 -15.14 4.96 15.50
C ASP A 11 -14.35 6.25 15.79
N ALA A 12 -14.34 6.70 17.05
CA ALA A 12 -13.48 7.81 17.46
C ALA A 12 -11.99 7.52 17.27
N LEU A 13 -11.53 6.28 17.53
CA LEU A 13 -10.15 5.88 17.25
C LEU A 13 -9.85 5.96 15.75
N ARG A 14 -10.74 5.42 14.89
CA ARG A 14 -10.58 5.48 13.44
C ARG A 14 -10.54 6.91 12.93
N ASP A 15 -11.41 7.78 13.44
CA ASP A 15 -11.47 9.18 13.06
C ASP A 15 -10.20 9.96 13.49
N ALA A 16 -9.67 9.64 14.68
CA ALA A 16 -8.41 10.18 15.18
C ALA A 16 -7.22 9.72 14.32
N LEU A 17 -7.11 8.43 14.00
CA LEU A 17 -6.07 7.89 13.11
C LEU A 17 -6.16 8.49 11.70
N GLY A 18 -7.37 8.72 11.21
CA GLY A 18 -7.63 9.34 9.91
C GLY A 18 -7.16 10.80 9.80
N GLN A 19 -6.81 11.47 10.90
CA GLN A 19 -6.21 12.82 10.85
C GLN A 19 -4.77 12.81 10.31
N PHE A 20 -4.08 11.67 10.36
CA PHE A 20 -2.78 11.53 9.74
C PHE A 20 -2.93 11.34 8.24
N THR A 21 -2.62 12.37 7.48
CA THR A 21 -2.72 12.35 6.01
C THR A 21 -1.60 11.49 5.44
N THR A 22 -1.96 10.54 4.56
CA THR A 22 -1.02 9.62 3.93
C THR A 22 -1.12 9.68 2.41
N GLY A 23 -0.09 9.16 1.73
CA GLY A 23 -0.23 8.73 0.35
C GLY A 23 -1.04 7.44 0.26
N VAL A 24 -1.53 7.12 -0.93
CA VAL A 24 -2.20 5.84 -1.20
C VAL A 24 -1.31 4.95 -2.04
N THR A 25 -1.22 3.68 -1.67
CA THR A 25 -0.42 2.69 -2.39
C THR A 25 -1.24 1.50 -2.84
N ILE A 26 -0.77 0.81 -3.88
CA ILE A 26 -1.18 -0.56 -4.18
C ILE A 26 0.05 -1.46 -4.08
N VAL A 27 -0.06 -2.52 -3.27
CA VAL A 27 0.96 -3.56 -3.20
C VAL A 27 0.50 -4.73 -4.07
N THR A 28 1.39 -5.24 -4.93
CA THR A 28 1.11 -6.36 -5.82
C THR A 28 2.07 -7.52 -5.60
N VAL A 29 1.56 -8.72 -5.82
CA VAL A 29 2.33 -9.97 -5.84
C VAL A 29 1.85 -10.80 -7.02
N ASN A 30 2.74 -11.66 -7.53
CA ASN A 30 2.32 -12.71 -8.45
C ASN A 30 2.03 -13.99 -7.66
N THR A 31 0.92 -14.66 -7.98
CA THR A 31 0.53 -15.92 -7.33
C THR A 31 0.32 -17.02 -8.37
N PRO A 32 0.25 -18.30 -8.00
CA PRO A 32 -0.04 -19.38 -8.94
C PRO A 32 -1.36 -19.21 -9.71
N SER A 33 -2.33 -18.51 -9.14
CA SER A 33 -3.62 -18.18 -9.76
C SER A 33 -3.62 -16.88 -10.58
N GLY A 34 -2.49 -16.17 -10.63
CA GLY A 34 -2.35 -14.88 -11.31
C GLY A 34 -2.00 -13.72 -10.37
N PRO A 35 -1.94 -12.49 -10.90
CA PRO A 35 -1.54 -11.32 -10.13
C PRO A 35 -2.61 -10.93 -9.10
N LEU A 36 -2.18 -10.52 -7.90
CA LEU A 36 -3.04 -9.97 -6.85
C LEU A 36 -2.53 -8.60 -6.40
N GLY A 37 -3.45 -7.70 -6.12
CA GLY A 37 -3.18 -6.38 -5.56
C GLY A 37 -3.96 -6.07 -4.28
N MET A 38 -3.43 -5.14 -3.49
CA MET A 38 -4.06 -4.64 -2.28
C MET A 38 -3.79 -3.14 -2.14
N THR A 39 -4.86 -2.34 -2.07
CA THR A 39 -4.75 -0.95 -1.67
C THR A 39 -4.32 -0.86 -0.20
N ALA A 40 -3.31 -0.07 0.09
CA ALA A 40 -2.80 0.16 1.43
C ALA A 40 -2.38 1.62 1.62
N ASN A 41 -2.57 2.15 2.82
CA ASN A 41 -2.08 3.47 3.22
C ASN A 41 -1.26 3.41 4.54
N SER A 42 -0.89 2.20 4.97
CA SER A 42 0.00 1.92 6.10
C SER A 42 1.48 1.91 5.72
N PHE A 43 1.81 2.26 4.47
CA PHE A 43 3.18 2.37 3.98
C PHE A 43 3.98 3.41 4.74
N THR A 44 5.23 3.10 5.07
CA THR A 44 6.22 4.11 5.48
C THR A 44 7.64 3.74 5.04
N SER A 45 8.47 4.76 4.85
CA SER A 45 9.92 4.60 4.68
C SER A 45 10.57 4.29 6.02
N VAL A 46 11.51 3.35 6.05
CA VAL A 46 12.16 2.88 7.29
C VAL A 46 13.64 3.28 7.33
N SER A 47 14.38 3.05 6.24
CA SER A 47 15.83 3.30 6.19
C SER A 47 16.26 3.64 4.77
N LEU A 48 17.31 4.48 4.66
CA LEU A 48 17.97 4.78 3.39
C LEU A 48 19.18 3.87 3.12
N SER A 49 19.83 3.34 4.16
CA SER A 49 21.01 2.47 4.03
C SER A 49 21.04 1.44 5.17
N PRO A 50 20.60 0.19 4.94
CA PRO A 50 20.05 -0.32 3.66
C PRO A 50 18.68 0.31 3.32
N PRO A 51 18.30 0.38 2.03
CA PRO A 51 17.01 0.96 1.62
C PRO A 51 15.85 0.06 2.04
N MET A 52 15.04 0.51 2.99
CA MET A 52 13.96 -0.29 3.58
C MET A 52 12.66 0.49 3.72
N ILE A 53 11.56 -0.24 3.57
CA ILE A 53 10.19 0.23 3.77
C ILE A 53 9.42 -0.76 4.64
N LEU A 54 8.25 -0.35 5.14
CA LEU A 54 7.28 -1.28 5.68
C LEU A 54 5.86 -0.93 5.25
N TRP A 55 4.96 -1.91 5.40
CA TRP A 55 3.51 -1.73 5.29
C TRP A 55 2.80 -2.84 6.07
N CYS A 56 1.51 -2.66 6.33
CA CYS A 56 0.74 -3.54 7.21
C CYS A 56 -0.53 -4.06 6.53
N PRO A 57 -0.55 -5.27 5.95
CA PRO A 57 -1.78 -5.95 5.56
C PRO A 57 -2.58 -6.44 6.79
N ALA A 58 -3.89 -6.26 6.76
CA ALA A 58 -4.81 -6.79 7.78
C ALA A 58 -4.88 -8.32 7.70
N THR A 59 -4.85 -9.01 8.84
CA THR A 59 -4.95 -10.48 8.93
C THR A 59 -6.34 -10.99 8.54
N THR A 60 -7.36 -10.12 8.59
CA THR A 60 -8.74 -10.41 8.17
C THR A 60 -8.96 -10.36 6.66
N SER A 61 -7.99 -9.86 5.89
CA SER A 61 -8.08 -9.83 4.43
C SER A 61 -7.95 -11.23 3.86
N LEU A 62 -8.84 -11.61 2.93
CA LEU A 62 -8.72 -12.86 2.16
C LEU A 62 -7.40 -12.96 1.38
N ARG A 63 -6.77 -11.81 1.12
CA ARG A 63 -5.50 -11.70 0.39
C ARG A 63 -4.28 -11.73 1.33
N HIS A 64 -4.48 -11.71 2.65
CA HIS A 64 -3.40 -11.61 3.63
C HIS A 64 -2.30 -12.65 3.38
N ASN A 65 -2.67 -13.92 3.22
CA ASN A 65 -1.68 -14.99 3.07
C ASN A 65 -0.81 -14.82 1.83
N ALA A 66 -1.37 -14.36 0.71
CA ALA A 66 -0.60 -14.14 -0.51
C ALA A 66 0.52 -13.10 -0.32
N PHE A 67 0.28 -12.06 0.48
CA PHE A 67 1.28 -11.05 0.79
C PHE A 67 2.19 -11.45 1.96
N ALA A 68 1.62 -12.06 2.99
CA ALA A 68 2.34 -12.46 4.19
C ALA A 68 3.36 -13.58 3.92
N THR A 69 3.18 -14.40 2.88
CA THR A 69 4.15 -15.44 2.49
C THR A 69 5.00 -15.06 1.26
N ALA A 70 4.74 -13.92 0.63
CA ALA A 70 5.50 -13.48 -0.54
C ALA A 70 6.92 -13.06 -0.15
N GLU A 71 7.90 -13.62 -0.85
CA GLU A 71 9.31 -13.22 -0.74
C GLU A 71 9.61 -11.94 -1.52
N HIS A 72 8.85 -11.67 -2.60
CA HIS A 72 8.98 -10.47 -3.40
C HIS A 72 7.60 -9.87 -3.69
N PHE A 73 7.53 -8.54 -3.73
CA PHE A 73 6.33 -7.78 -4.07
C PHE A 73 6.71 -6.44 -4.71
N ALA A 74 5.76 -5.81 -5.38
CA ALA A 74 5.92 -4.44 -5.85
C ALA A 74 4.96 -3.50 -5.11
N LEU A 75 5.44 -2.31 -4.75
CA LEU A 75 4.66 -1.26 -4.10
C LEU A 75 4.55 -0.06 -5.02
N HIS A 76 3.32 0.42 -5.22
CA HIS A 76 3.00 1.48 -6.16
C HIS A 76 2.45 2.67 -5.40
N ILE A 77 3.15 3.80 -5.39
CA ILE A 77 2.63 5.06 -4.85
C ILE A 77 1.76 5.68 -5.94
N LEU A 78 0.44 5.74 -5.70
CA LEU A 78 -0.51 6.17 -6.71
C LEU A 78 -0.42 7.65 -6.99
N SER A 79 -0.69 8.03 -8.25
CA SER A 79 -0.89 9.42 -8.63
C SER A 79 -2.31 9.89 -8.34
N SER A 80 -2.52 11.20 -8.21
CA SER A 80 -3.82 11.79 -7.92
C SER A 80 -4.90 11.42 -8.95
N GLY A 81 -4.51 11.09 -10.19
CA GLY A 81 -5.40 10.59 -11.24
C GLY A 81 -5.79 9.11 -11.12
N GLN A 82 -5.32 8.38 -10.09
CA GLN A 82 -5.54 6.95 -9.92
C GLN A 82 -6.44 6.63 -8.70
N GLU A 83 -7.28 7.56 -8.27
CA GLU A 83 -8.28 7.31 -7.20
C GLU A 83 -9.16 6.09 -7.52
N HIS A 84 -9.59 5.92 -8.77
CA HIS A 84 -10.43 4.79 -9.16
C HIS A 84 -9.72 3.46 -8.89
N LEU A 85 -8.42 3.35 -9.18
CA LEU A 85 -7.63 2.15 -8.89
C LEU A 85 -7.55 1.85 -7.40
N ALA A 86 -7.31 2.88 -6.57
CA ALA A 86 -7.30 2.71 -5.13
C ALA A 86 -8.61 2.07 -4.62
N ARG A 87 -9.75 2.49 -5.17
CA ARG A 87 -11.07 1.95 -4.82
C ARG A 87 -11.26 0.53 -5.31
N GLU A 88 -10.86 0.20 -6.53
CA GLU A 88 -11.05 -1.14 -7.09
C GLU A 88 -10.15 -2.17 -6.39
N PHE A 89 -8.87 -1.84 -6.18
CA PHE A 89 -7.95 -2.73 -5.45
C PHE A 89 -8.25 -2.83 -3.94
N ALA A 90 -9.02 -1.91 -3.38
CA ALA A 90 -9.55 -2.09 -2.02
C ALA A 90 -10.63 -3.19 -1.99
N LYS A 91 -11.49 -3.25 -3.03
CA LYS A 91 -12.60 -4.23 -3.14
C LYS A 91 -12.14 -5.61 -3.57
N ALA A 92 -11.35 -5.71 -4.64
CA ALA A 92 -10.95 -6.96 -5.28
C ALA A 92 -9.44 -6.98 -5.60
N GLY A 93 -8.80 -8.13 -5.43
CA GLY A 93 -7.35 -8.25 -5.69
C GLY A 93 -6.99 -8.35 -7.16
N GLU A 94 -7.95 -8.79 -7.98
CA GLU A 94 -7.83 -9.12 -9.38
C GLU A 94 -8.21 -7.94 -10.30
N ALA A 95 -8.30 -6.73 -9.73
CA ALA A 95 -8.73 -5.49 -10.39
C ALA A 95 -7.78 -4.96 -11.48
N PHE A 96 -6.84 -5.77 -11.95
CA PHE A 96 -5.83 -5.42 -12.96
C PHE A 96 -6.43 -5.02 -14.32
N HIS A 97 -7.67 -5.40 -14.61
CA HIS A 97 -8.38 -4.97 -15.83
C HIS A 97 -8.77 -3.48 -15.83
N HIS A 98 -8.61 -2.77 -14.71
CA HIS A 98 -8.88 -1.33 -14.60
C HIS A 98 -7.66 -0.45 -14.91
N CYS A 99 -6.49 -1.03 -15.17
CA CYS A 99 -5.24 -0.29 -15.40
C CYS A 99 -4.34 -0.98 -16.43
N ASP A 100 -3.45 -0.18 -17.02
CA ASP A 100 -2.29 -0.72 -17.72
C ASP A 100 -1.26 -1.21 -16.69
N TRP A 101 -0.75 -2.41 -16.91
CA TRP A 101 0.28 -3.03 -16.08
C TRP A 101 1.11 -3.99 -16.92
N ASP A 102 2.35 -4.19 -16.50
CA ASP A 102 3.30 -5.09 -17.14
C ASP A 102 3.92 -6.02 -16.09
N LEU A 103 4.67 -7.02 -16.56
CA LEU A 103 5.53 -7.82 -15.69
C LEU A 103 6.95 -7.26 -15.73
N ASP A 104 7.61 -7.20 -14.58
CA ASP A 104 9.05 -6.99 -14.54
C ASP A 104 9.83 -8.25 -14.96
N ALA A 105 11.16 -8.16 -14.99
CA ALA A 105 12.02 -9.29 -15.35
C ALA A 105 11.91 -10.51 -14.40
N THR A 106 11.33 -10.33 -13.21
CA THR A 106 11.12 -11.37 -12.19
C THR A 106 9.68 -11.90 -12.19
N GLY A 107 8.80 -11.33 -13.02
CA GLY A 107 7.39 -11.70 -13.08
C GLY A 107 6.52 -11.01 -12.03
N LEU A 108 6.97 -9.88 -11.44
CA LEU A 108 6.14 -9.06 -10.56
C LEU A 108 5.21 -8.14 -11.37
N PRO A 109 3.92 -8.01 -10.99
CA PRO A 109 2.99 -7.13 -11.68
C PRO A 109 3.26 -5.67 -11.33
N LEU A 110 3.61 -4.85 -12.32
CA LEU A 110 3.88 -3.43 -12.18
C LEU A 110 2.77 -2.59 -12.80
N ILE A 111 2.01 -1.87 -11.97
CA ILE A 111 0.98 -0.93 -12.42
C ILE A 111 1.67 0.31 -13.02
N ASN A 112 1.21 0.77 -14.18
CA ASN A 112 1.78 1.93 -14.86
C ASN A 112 1.21 3.27 -14.34
N ALA A 113 1.82 4.36 -14.80
CA ALA A 113 1.36 5.74 -14.53
C ALA A 113 1.34 6.19 -13.05
N CYS A 114 1.88 5.40 -12.12
CA CYS A 114 2.07 5.75 -10.70
C CYS A 114 3.06 6.90 -10.49
N SER A 115 2.97 7.57 -9.35
CA SER A 115 3.93 8.60 -8.91
C SER A 115 5.31 7.99 -8.69
N ALA A 116 5.36 6.80 -8.07
CA ALA A 116 6.55 6.00 -7.90
C ALA A 116 6.22 4.51 -7.75
N ARG A 117 7.21 3.65 -8.00
CA ARG A 117 7.13 2.19 -7.85
C ARG A 117 8.39 1.66 -7.21
N LEU A 118 8.24 0.68 -6.34
CA LEU A 118 9.32 0.00 -5.64
C LEU A 118 9.19 -1.51 -5.88
N VAL A 119 10.28 -2.16 -6.25
CA VAL A 119 10.39 -3.63 -6.24
C VAL A 119 11.09 -4.01 -4.94
N CYS A 120 10.44 -4.87 -4.17
CA CYS A 120 10.81 -5.14 -2.79
C CYS A 120 10.99 -6.63 -2.54
N ARG A 121 11.96 -6.95 -1.69
CA ARG A 121 12.15 -8.28 -1.10
C ARG A 121 11.84 -8.24 0.39
N THR A 122 10.99 -9.15 0.86
CA THR A 122 10.60 -9.22 2.26
C THR A 122 11.79 -9.60 3.13
N GLU A 123 12.05 -8.82 4.17
CA GLU A 123 13.15 -9.04 5.13
C GLU A 123 12.61 -9.61 6.45
N THR A 124 11.49 -9.08 6.95
CA THR A 124 10.94 -9.50 8.24
C THR A 124 9.42 -9.34 8.28
N ARG A 125 8.77 -10.24 9.02
CA ARG A 125 7.32 -10.27 9.23
C ARG A 125 7.06 -10.27 10.74
N ILE A 126 6.24 -9.34 11.22
CA ILE A 126 5.98 -9.17 12.65
C ILE A 126 4.47 -9.15 12.87
N GLY A 127 3.95 -10.07 13.69
CA GLY A 127 2.55 -10.02 14.10
C GLY A 127 2.27 -8.79 14.97
N ALA A 128 1.23 -8.02 14.65
CA ALA A 128 0.87 -6.78 15.33
C ALA A 128 -0.65 -6.65 15.45
N GLY A 129 -1.23 -7.32 16.45
CA GLY A 129 -2.68 -7.34 16.65
C GLY A 129 -3.41 -7.98 15.48
N ASP A 130 -4.29 -7.22 14.83
CA ASP A 130 -5.06 -7.65 13.65
C ASP A 130 -4.35 -7.36 12.31
N HIS A 131 -3.04 -7.06 12.35
CA HIS A 131 -2.20 -6.83 11.18
C HIS A 131 -0.88 -7.62 11.26
N THR A 132 -0.24 -7.80 10.11
CA THR A 132 1.16 -8.22 10.01
C THR A 132 1.98 -7.04 9.52
N ILE A 133 3.05 -6.66 10.20
CA ILE A 133 4.02 -5.68 9.69
C ILE A 133 4.97 -6.42 8.76
N ILE A 134 5.01 -6.03 7.49
CA ILE A 134 5.97 -6.51 6.50
C ILE A 134 7.04 -5.45 6.33
N VAL A 135 8.26 -5.78 6.71
CA VAL A 135 9.45 -4.95 6.49
C VAL A 135 10.21 -5.53 5.31
N ALA A 136 10.62 -4.68 4.37
CA ALA A 136 11.22 -5.11 3.12
C ALA A 136 12.38 -4.22 2.68
N HIS A 137 13.36 -4.84 2.03
CA HIS A 137 14.43 -4.18 1.29
C HIS A 137 13.91 -3.73 -0.08
N VAL A 138 14.34 -2.56 -0.54
CA VAL A 138 14.00 -2.05 -1.88
C VAL A 138 15.14 -2.37 -2.85
N ASP A 139 14.89 -3.28 -3.79
CA ASP A 139 15.87 -3.73 -4.78
C ASP A 139 15.91 -2.83 -6.01
N ALA A 140 14.77 -2.23 -6.37
CA ALA A 140 14.69 -1.25 -7.46
C ALA A 140 13.58 -0.22 -7.21
N ALA A 141 13.77 0.99 -7.74
CA ALA A 141 12.79 2.07 -7.64
C ALA A 141 12.70 2.86 -8.95
N ALA A 142 11.49 3.34 -9.27
CA ALA A 142 11.22 4.26 -10.37
C ALA A 142 10.27 5.36 -9.91
N SER A 143 10.40 6.57 -10.45
CA SER A 143 9.51 7.69 -10.16
C SER A 143 9.16 8.46 -11.43
N SER A 144 7.97 9.08 -11.45
CA SER A 144 7.45 9.82 -12.61
C SER A 144 7.26 11.31 -12.35
N GLY A 145 7.44 11.78 -11.12
CA GLY A 145 7.19 13.17 -10.73
C GLY A 145 5.71 13.58 -10.70
N LYS A 146 4.78 12.66 -10.99
CA LYS A 146 3.34 12.93 -10.91
C LYS A 146 2.91 13.24 -9.46
N PRO A 147 1.93 14.13 -9.25
CA PRO A 147 1.40 14.40 -7.91
C PRO A 147 0.80 13.14 -7.30
N ALA A 148 1.14 12.84 -6.05
CA ALA A 148 0.64 11.68 -5.34
C ALA A 148 -0.83 11.83 -4.92
N LEU A 149 -1.55 10.71 -4.90
CA LEU A 149 -2.89 10.62 -4.31
C LEU A 149 -2.78 10.69 -2.79
N ALA A 150 -3.46 11.66 -2.19
CA ALA A 150 -3.54 11.82 -0.75
C ALA A 150 -4.82 11.17 -0.19
N PHE A 151 -4.75 10.71 1.05
CA PHE A 151 -5.90 10.22 1.81
C PHE A 151 -5.90 10.80 3.21
N SER A 152 -7.03 11.40 3.60
CA SER A 152 -7.20 12.07 4.89
C SER A 152 -8.67 12.03 5.31
N GLY A 153 -8.95 11.63 6.56
CA GLY A 153 -10.30 11.61 7.12
C GLY A 153 -11.32 10.83 6.28
N GLY A 154 -10.90 9.73 5.64
CA GLY A 154 -11.78 8.93 4.77
C GLY A 154 -11.99 9.50 3.35
N LYS A 155 -11.28 10.56 2.99
CA LYS A 155 -11.42 11.26 1.70
C LYS A 155 -10.13 11.21 0.89
N TYR A 156 -10.28 11.15 -0.42
CA TYR A 156 -9.17 11.28 -1.37
C TYR A 156 -8.95 12.75 -1.74
N GLY A 157 -7.71 13.08 -2.09
CA GLY A 157 -7.32 14.40 -2.55
C GLY A 157 -5.94 14.41 -3.17
N ALA A 158 -5.37 15.60 -3.32
CA ALA A 158 -4.00 15.80 -3.78
C ALA A 158 -3.29 16.81 -2.87
N PHE A 159 -1.96 16.71 -2.80
CA PHE A 159 -1.16 17.77 -2.19
C PHE A 159 -1.17 19.02 -3.05
N THR A 160 -1.33 20.18 -2.41
CA THR A 160 -1.22 21.50 -3.01
C THR A 160 -0.26 22.32 -2.17
N GLU A 161 0.80 22.84 -2.79
CA GLU A 161 1.70 23.78 -2.16
C GLU A 161 0.98 25.11 -1.92
N SER A 162 1.23 25.73 -0.77
CA SER A 162 0.64 27.00 -0.34
C SER A 162 1.50 28.19 -0.70
#